data_AF-A0AAV3RCS3-F1
#
_entry.id   AF-A0AAV3RCS3-F1
#
_cell.length_a   1.000
_cell.length_b   1.000
_cell.length_c   1.000
_cell.angle_alpha   90.00
_cell.angle_beta   90.00
_cell.angle_gamma   90.00
#
_symmetry.space_group_name_H-M   'P 1'
#
loop_
_entity.id
_entity.type
_entity.pdbx_description
1 polymer ?
#
loop_
_entity_poly.entity_id
_entity_poly.type
_entity_poly.pdbx_seq_one_letter_code
_entity_poly.pdbx_strand_id
1 'polypeptide(L)'
;MAATDVTTPQQPQLVESKENELKYLEFVQAVTLHAVLYAANVYEYAKDNSGPLKSGVQSFEGSVKNIIGPVYEKFHDVPLELLKFLDRKVDESVTKIDSRVPPVVKQVSTNAISAAQKAPVAARSFASEVKTAGVMGTASGLAKTVYTKYEPAAKELYSKYEPVAEQYAASAWRSFNRLPLVPRMAQAVSPTASFYTEKYNQTVQVTAEKGYKLASYLPLVPTDKIAKVLSSSKVEPVA
;
A
#
# COMPACT_ATOMS: atom_id res chain seq x y z
N MET A 1 -29.95 41.61 -51.82
CA MET A 1 -29.20 40.46 -52.36
C MET A 1 -27.79 40.57 -51.82
N ALA A 2 -27.35 39.57 -51.06
CA ALA A 2 -26.02 39.31 -50.51
C ALA A 2 -25.33 40.40 -49.64
N ALA A 3 -25.36 40.16 -48.33
CA ALA A 3 -24.41 40.71 -47.37
C ALA A 3 -23.24 39.72 -47.19
N THR A 4 -22.03 40.28 -47.18
CA THR A 4 -20.82 39.89 -46.41
C THR A 4 -20.46 38.41 -46.24
N ASP A 5 -19.26 38.05 -46.70
CA ASP A 5 -18.51 36.92 -46.12
C ASP A 5 -17.05 37.38 -45.85
N VAL A 6 -16.75 37.68 -44.58
CA VAL A 6 -15.40 37.90 -44.07
C VAL A 6 -15.08 36.67 -43.23
N THR A 7 -14.31 35.76 -43.82
CA THR A 7 -13.78 34.57 -43.17
C THR A 7 -12.87 34.96 -42.01
N THR A 8 -13.36 34.74 -40.79
CA THR A 8 -12.53 34.72 -39.57
C THR A 8 -12.20 33.25 -39.28
N PRO A 9 -10.94 32.86 -39.00
CA PRO A 9 -10.63 31.50 -38.60
C PRO A 9 -11.23 31.24 -37.22
N GLN A 10 -12.14 30.27 -37.13
CA GLN A 10 -12.58 29.70 -35.86
C GLN A 10 -11.37 29.05 -35.18
N GLN A 11 -10.88 29.68 -34.11
CA GLN A 11 -10.15 28.96 -33.07
C GLN A 11 -11.06 27.85 -32.53
N PRO A 12 -10.63 26.58 -32.52
CA PRO A 12 -11.34 25.56 -31.78
C PRO A 12 -11.40 25.98 -30.31
N GLN A 13 -12.62 26.13 -29.83
CA GLN A 13 -12.91 26.37 -28.42
C GLN A 13 -12.16 25.33 -27.59
N LEU A 14 -11.34 25.87 -26.69
CA LEU A 14 -10.97 25.27 -25.43
C LEU A 14 -12.28 24.89 -24.71
N VAL A 15 -12.82 23.72 -25.01
CA VAL A 15 -13.80 23.06 -24.14
C VAL A 15 -12.99 22.67 -22.91
N GLU A 16 -13.07 23.62 -22.00
CA GLU A 16 -12.50 23.72 -20.69
C GLU A 16 -12.43 22.36 -20.00
N SER A 17 -11.21 21.99 -19.65
CA SER A 17 -10.78 20.84 -18.86
C SER A 17 -11.34 20.86 -17.43
N LYS A 18 -12.65 21.02 -17.25
CA LYS A 18 -13.35 20.99 -15.95
C LYS A 18 -13.90 19.62 -15.57
N GLU A 19 -13.83 18.63 -16.46
CA GLU A 19 -14.28 17.25 -16.18
C GLU A 19 -13.25 16.37 -15.46
N ASN A 20 -12.04 16.87 -15.17
CA ASN A 20 -10.90 16.02 -14.79
C ASN A 20 -10.27 16.37 -13.42
N GLU A 21 -11.03 16.95 -12.50
CA GLU A 21 -10.60 17.19 -11.12
C GLU A 21 -11.10 16.05 -10.21
N LEU A 22 -10.24 15.53 -9.33
CA LEU A 22 -10.57 14.42 -8.42
C LEU A 22 -11.64 14.90 -7.41
N LYS A 23 -12.85 14.33 -7.43
CA LYS A 23 -13.96 14.73 -6.55
C LYS A 23 -13.91 14.14 -5.15
N TYR A 24 -13.43 12.91 -5.01
CA TYR A 24 -13.42 12.16 -3.74
C TYR A 24 -12.01 11.78 -3.28
N LEU A 25 -11.08 11.57 -4.22
CA LEU A 25 -9.72 11.10 -3.94
C LEU A 25 -8.66 12.20 -3.92
N GLU A 26 -9.06 13.48 -3.91
CA GLU A 26 -8.13 14.62 -3.79
C GLU A 26 -7.27 14.54 -2.52
N PHE A 27 -7.87 14.11 -1.40
CA PHE A 27 -7.14 13.92 -0.14
C PHE A 27 -6.05 12.85 -0.24
N VAL A 28 -6.22 11.85 -1.12
CA VAL A 28 -5.22 10.79 -1.34
C VAL A 28 -3.96 11.40 -1.92
N GLN A 29 -4.08 12.35 -2.85
CA GLN A 29 -2.96 13.07 -3.42
C GLN A 29 -2.24 13.92 -2.37
N ALA A 30 -3.00 14.66 -1.54
CA ALA A 30 -2.43 15.47 -0.45
C ALA A 30 -1.70 14.62 0.60
N VAL A 31 -2.31 13.50 1.03
CA VAL A 31 -1.71 12.55 1.98
C VAL A 31 -0.48 11.89 1.38
N THR A 32 -0.53 11.51 0.10
CA THR A 32 0.61 10.90 -0.60
C THR A 32 1.78 11.89 -0.67
N LEU A 33 1.53 13.15 -1.06
CA LEU A 33 2.56 14.19 -1.07
C LEU A 33 3.17 14.40 0.33
N HIS A 34 2.34 14.46 1.38
CA HIS A 34 2.84 14.58 2.75
C HIS A 34 3.64 13.36 3.21
N ALA A 35 3.20 12.15 2.88
CA ALA A 35 3.92 10.93 3.20
C ALA A 35 5.27 10.87 2.48
N VAL A 36 5.32 11.27 1.21
CA VAL A 36 6.56 11.35 0.42
C VAL A 36 7.50 12.38 1.01
N LEU A 37 7.03 13.59 1.32
CA LEU A 37 7.85 14.63 1.96
C LEU A 37 8.39 14.18 3.32
N TYR A 38 7.55 13.55 4.15
CA TYR A 38 7.98 13.05 5.45
C TYR A 38 9.01 11.93 5.31
N ALA A 39 8.75 10.95 4.44
CA ALA A 39 9.69 9.85 4.18
C ALA A 39 11.01 10.36 3.60
N ALA A 40 10.97 11.34 2.69
CA ALA A 40 12.15 11.99 2.14
C ALA A 40 12.96 12.69 3.22
N ASN A 41 12.33 13.47 4.09
CA ASN A 41 13.00 14.14 5.21
C ASN A 41 13.64 13.13 6.18
N VAL A 42 12.94 12.04 6.53
CA VAL A 42 13.48 10.99 7.41
C VAL A 42 14.64 10.26 6.75
N TYR A 43 14.52 9.94 5.46
CA TYR A 43 15.60 9.30 4.69
C TYR A 43 16.81 10.22 4.55
N GLU A 44 16.61 11.49 4.22
CA GLU A 44 17.68 12.49 4.10
C GLU A 44 18.40 12.69 5.43
N TYR A 45 17.64 12.83 6.52
CA TYR A 45 18.18 12.88 7.88
C TYR A 45 18.99 11.62 8.22
N ALA A 46 18.46 10.42 7.95
CA ALA A 46 19.17 9.17 8.20
C ALA A 46 20.44 9.07 7.34
N LYS A 47 20.37 9.44 6.06
CA LYS A 47 21.48 9.45 5.10
C LYS A 47 22.61 10.37 5.55
N ASP A 48 22.28 11.59 6.00
CA ASP A 48 23.28 12.53 6.47
C ASP A 48 23.94 12.12 7.78
N ASN A 49 23.20 11.39 8.62
CA ASN A 49 23.70 10.84 9.88
C ASN A 49 24.26 9.41 9.76
N SER A 50 24.42 8.86 8.54
CA SER A 50 24.86 7.47 8.31
C SER A 50 26.37 7.23 8.50
N GLY A 51 27.16 8.27 8.75
CA GLY A 51 28.60 8.15 9.00
C GLY A 51 29.35 7.39 7.89
N PRO A 52 30.12 6.33 8.21
CA PRO A 52 30.89 5.56 7.22
C PRO A 52 30.04 4.91 6.10
N LEU A 53 28.74 4.69 6.34
CA LEU A 53 27.83 4.05 5.37
C LEU A 53 27.27 5.04 4.34
N LYS A 54 27.48 6.35 4.52
CA LYS A 54 26.96 7.40 3.63
C LYS A 54 27.40 7.21 2.18
N SER A 55 28.65 6.81 1.95
CA SER A 55 29.19 6.59 0.60
C SER A 55 28.53 5.40 -0.11
N GLY A 56 28.25 4.30 0.61
CA GLY A 56 27.56 3.13 0.08
C GLY A 56 26.12 3.43 -0.29
N VAL A 57 25.39 4.16 0.56
CA VAL A 57 24.01 4.59 0.30
C VAL A 57 23.94 5.51 -0.92
N GLN A 58 24.85 6.49 -1.03
CA GLN A 58 24.88 7.40 -2.19
C GLN A 58 25.22 6.69 -3.51
N SER A 59 26.15 5.72 -3.49
CA SER A 59 26.51 4.95 -4.67
C SER A 59 25.34 4.09 -5.16
N PHE A 60 24.64 3.44 -4.23
CA PHE A 60 23.46 2.64 -4.56
C PHE A 60 22.28 3.50 -5.05
N GLU A 61 22.01 4.65 -4.39
CA GLU A 61 21.01 5.63 -4.83
C GLU A 61 21.29 6.08 -6.27
N GLY A 62 22.56 6.36 -6.59
CA GLY A 62 23.00 6.72 -7.94
C GLY A 62 22.77 5.62 -8.98
N SER A 63 23.13 4.37 -8.66
CA SER A 63 22.90 3.23 -9.57
C SER A 63 21.41 2.95 -9.79
N VAL A 64 20.60 2.97 -8.73
CA VAL A 64 19.15 2.76 -8.83
C VAL A 64 18.49 3.88 -9.62
N LYS A 65 18.87 5.14 -9.38
CA LYS A 65 18.38 6.29 -10.14
C LYS A 65 18.72 6.18 -11.62
N ASN A 66 19.91 5.70 -11.97
CA ASN A 66 20.33 5.55 -13.36
C ASN A 66 19.58 4.41 -14.09
N ILE A 67 19.27 3.32 -13.38
CA ILE A 67 18.58 2.16 -13.94
C ILE A 67 17.07 2.40 -14.03
N ILE A 68 16.47 2.99 -12.99
CA ILE A 68 15.02 3.14 -12.86
C ILE A 68 14.53 4.51 -13.35
N GLY A 69 15.37 5.54 -13.35
CA GLY A 69 15.03 6.89 -13.82
C GLY A 69 14.34 6.91 -15.20
N PRO A 70 14.89 6.24 -16.22
CA PRO A 70 14.27 6.18 -17.56
C PRO A 70 12.92 5.45 -17.58
N VAL A 71 12.68 4.54 -16.64
CA VAL A 71 11.40 3.83 -16.50
C VAL A 71 10.39 4.72 -15.79
N TYR A 72 10.80 5.42 -14.73
CA TYR A 72 9.93 6.36 -14.03
C TYR A 72 9.46 7.49 -14.96
N GLU A 73 10.34 8.08 -15.76
CA GLU A 73 9.98 9.11 -16.74
C GLU A 73 8.92 8.64 -17.74
N LYS A 74 8.91 7.36 -18.10
CA LYS A 74 7.90 6.80 -19.03
C LYS A 74 6.55 6.50 -18.38
N PHE A 75 6.49 6.34 -17.06
CA PHE A 75 5.30 5.83 -16.37
C PHE A 75 4.80 6.70 -15.21
N HIS A 76 5.43 7.86 -14.95
CA HIS A 76 5.08 8.74 -13.83
C HIS A 76 3.64 9.29 -13.90
N ASP A 77 3.02 9.32 -15.08
CA ASP A 77 1.64 9.77 -15.26
C ASP A 77 0.59 8.68 -14.97
N VAL A 78 0.96 7.40 -15.03
CA VAL A 78 0.03 6.26 -14.86
C VAL A 78 -0.66 6.23 -13.48
N PRO A 79 0.02 6.51 -12.35
CA PRO A 79 -0.62 6.56 -11.03
C PRO A 79 -1.73 7.63 -10.94
N LEU A 80 -1.56 8.78 -11.62
CA LEU A 80 -2.56 9.84 -11.64
C LEU A 80 -3.79 9.45 -12.47
N GLU A 81 -3.59 8.78 -13.62
CA GLU A 81 -4.70 8.27 -14.44
C GLU A 81 -5.51 7.17 -13.74
N LEU A 82 -4.84 6.26 -13.03
CA LEU A 82 -5.50 5.25 -12.22
C LEU A 82 -6.33 5.88 -11.09
N LEU A 83 -5.78 6.90 -10.41
CA LEU A 83 -6.49 7.61 -9.35
C LEU A 83 -7.74 8.29 -9.89
N LYS A 84 -7.65 8.95 -11.06
CA LYS A 84 -8.79 9.55 -11.77
C LYS A 84 -9.85 8.51 -12.17
N PHE A 85 -9.42 7.33 -12.64
CA PHE A 85 -10.35 6.26 -12.97
C PHE A 85 -11.11 5.75 -11.73
N LEU A 86 -10.39 5.55 -10.62
CA LEU A 86 -11.02 5.16 -9.35
C LEU A 86 -11.99 6.24 -8.85
N ASP A 87 -11.58 7.50 -8.90
CA ASP A 87 -12.40 8.63 -8.47
C ASP A 87 -13.73 8.71 -9.25
N ARG A 88 -13.66 8.55 -10.58
CA ARG A 88 -14.85 8.47 -11.44
C ARG A 88 -15.73 7.26 -11.12
N LYS A 89 -15.13 6.10 -10.82
CA LYS A 89 -15.89 4.91 -10.40
C LYS A 89 -16.60 5.10 -9.08
N VAL A 90 -15.99 5.84 -8.15
CA VAL A 90 -16.62 6.20 -6.89
C VAL A 90 -17.78 7.18 -7.15
N ASP A 91 -17.62 8.19 -8.01
CA ASP A 91 -18.69 9.14 -8.37
C ASP A 91 -19.91 8.42 -9.01
N GLU A 92 -19.66 7.52 -9.96
CA GLU A 92 -20.71 6.68 -10.59
C GLU A 92 -21.47 5.83 -9.56
N SER A 93 -20.79 5.38 -8.50
CA SER A 93 -21.39 4.56 -7.44
C SER A 93 -22.21 5.43 -6.48
N VAL A 94 -21.67 6.58 -6.08
CA VAL A 94 -22.34 7.53 -5.19
C VAL A 94 -23.61 8.07 -5.85
N THR A 95 -23.56 8.49 -7.12
CA THR A 95 -24.73 9.01 -7.86
C THR A 95 -25.83 7.96 -8.04
N LYS A 96 -25.48 6.69 -8.31
CA LYS A 96 -26.46 5.59 -8.39
C LYS A 96 -27.13 5.31 -7.04
N ILE A 97 -26.38 5.36 -5.96
CA ILE A 97 -26.92 5.21 -4.61
C ILE A 97 -27.82 6.41 -4.30
N ASP A 98 -27.38 7.64 -4.60
CA ASP A 98 -28.10 8.88 -4.34
C ASP A 98 -29.50 8.91 -4.97
N SER A 99 -29.64 8.36 -6.18
CA SER A 99 -30.93 8.22 -6.87
C SER A 99 -31.90 7.21 -6.24
N ARG A 100 -31.42 6.36 -5.31
CA ARG A 100 -32.16 5.23 -4.74
C ARG A 100 -32.45 5.36 -3.24
N VAL A 101 -32.00 6.40 -2.56
CA VAL A 101 -32.22 6.53 -1.11
C VAL A 101 -33.21 7.65 -0.77
N PRO A 102 -34.25 7.38 0.04
CA PRO A 102 -35.20 8.40 0.50
C PRO A 102 -34.51 9.52 1.31
N PRO A 103 -35.04 10.77 1.28
CA PRO A 103 -34.46 11.94 1.94
C PRO A 103 -34.15 11.76 3.44
N VAL A 104 -34.89 10.89 4.11
CA VAL A 104 -34.76 10.60 5.55
C VAL A 104 -33.38 10.03 5.90
N VAL A 105 -32.77 9.25 5.01
CA VAL A 105 -31.48 8.60 5.27
C VAL A 105 -30.31 9.58 5.12
N LYS A 106 -30.44 10.60 4.26
CA LYS A 106 -29.47 11.71 4.10
C LYS A 106 -29.38 12.59 5.35
N GLN A 107 -30.48 12.73 6.08
CA GLN A 107 -30.54 13.56 7.29
C GLN A 107 -29.91 12.86 8.50
N VAL A 108 -30.00 11.53 8.58
CA VAL A 108 -29.37 10.74 9.65
C VAL A 108 -27.85 10.66 9.47
N SER A 109 -27.36 10.53 8.23
CA SER A 109 -25.92 10.47 7.95
C SER A 109 -25.20 11.79 8.26
N THR A 110 -25.82 12.94 7.94
CA THR A 110 -25.27 14.27 8.26
C THR A 110 -25.23 14.54 9.77
N ASN A 111 -26.23 14.08 10.53
CA ASN A 111 -26.22 14.13 11.99
C ASN A 111 -25.15 13.21 12.60
N ALA A 112 -24.92 12.03 12.02
CA ALA A 112 -23.88 11.10 12.48
C ALA A 112 -22.45 11.62 12.18
N ILE A 113 -22.21 12.21 11.00
CA ILE A 113 -20.92 12.81 10.62
C ILE A 113 -20.59 14.01 11.53
N SER A 114 -21.56 14.88 11.82
CA SER A 114 -21.35 16.02 12.71
C SER A 114 -21.16 15.61 14.18
N ALA A 115 -21.80 14.52 14.64
CA ALA A 115 -21.52 13.94 15.96
C ALA A 115 -20.12 13.29 16.02
N ALA A 116 -19.70 12.59 14.96
CA ALA A 116 -18.37 11.99 14.87
C ALA A 116 -17.25 13.04 14.80
N GLN A 117 -17.48 14.18 14.12
CA GLN A 117 -16.54 15.32 14.11
C GLN A 117 -16.40 16.00 15.48
N LYS A 118 -17.36 15.82 16.39
CA LYS A 118 -17.30 16.32 17.78
C LYS A 118 -16.62 15.32 18.75
N ALA A 119 -16.47 14.06 18.37
CA ALA A 119 -15.79 13.03 19.16
C ALA A 119 -14.29 13.28 19.49
N PRO A 120 -13.48 13.99 18.67
CA PRO A 120 -12.08 14.27 18.99
C PRO A 120 -11.90 15.08 20.29
N VAL A 121 -12.89 15.90 20.66
CA VAL A 121 -12.84 16.72 21.88
C VAL A 121 -13.07 15.86 23.12
N ALA A 122 -13.98 14.89 23.07
CA ALA A 122 -14.19 13.91 24.13
C ALA A 122 -13.00 12.94 24.25
N ALA A 123 -12.38 12.53 23.13
CA ALA A 123 -11.19 11.67 23.16
C ALA A 123 -9.98 12.34 23.84
N ARG A 124 -9.84 13.66 23.74
CA ARG A 124 -8.76 14.41 24.43
C ARG A 124 -8.94 14.46 25.95
N SER A 125 -10.16 14.49 26.48
CA SER A 125 -10.40 14.48 27.93
C SER A 125 -10.13 13.09 28.54
N PHE A 126 -10.48 12.01 27.84
CA PHE A 126 -10.15 10.66 28.28
C PHE A 126 -8.63 10.38 28.24
N ALA A 127 -7.90 10.95 27.28
CA ALA A 127 -6.45 10.80 27.20
C ALA A 127 -5.72 11.50 28.38
N SER A 128 -6.25 12.60 28.90
CA SER A 128 -5.69 13.25 30.11
C SER A 128 -5.99 12.48 31.40
N GLU A 129 -7.15 11.82 31.48
CA GLU A 129 -7.60 11.06 32.66
C GLU A 129 -6.90 9.69 32.77
N VAL A 130 -6.58 9.06 31.63
CA VAL A 130 -5.74 7.84 31.59
C VAL A 130 -4.28 8.12 31.95
N LYS A 131 -3.82 9.36 31.81
CA LYS A 131 -2.47 9.76 32.24
C LYS A 131 -2.35 9.92 33.77
N THR A 132 -3.49 10.10 34.46
CA THR A 132 -3.55 10.33 35.91
C THR A 132 -4.03 9.10 36.69
N ALA A 133 -4.89 8.26 36.12
CA ALA A 133 -5.28 6.98 36.69
C ALA A 133 -4.35 5.87 36.18
N GLY A 134 -3.35 5.48 36.98
CA GLY A 134 -2.45 4.37 36.67
C GLY A 134 -3.20 3.05 36.47
N VAL A 135 -3.52 2.70 35.22
CA VAL A 135 -4.19 1.45 34.84
C VAL A 135 -3.25 0.62 33.98
N MET A 136 -2.28 -0.03 34.63
CA MET A 136 -1.43 -1.03 33.96
C MET A 136 -1.99 -2.46 34.07
N GLY A 137 -3.01 -2.70 34.90
CA GLY A 137 -3.54 -4.05 35.18
C GLY A 137 -4.73 -4.50 34.31
N THR A 138 -5.72 -3.63 34.08
CA THR A 138 -7.04 -4.08 33.60
C THR A 138 -7.18 -4.09 32.07
N ALA A 139 -6.63 -3.09 31.39
CA ALA A 139 -6.69 -3.01 29.91
C ALA A 139 -5.84 -4.09 29.23
N SER A 140 -4.69 -4.44 29.79
CA SER A 140 -3.83 -5.52 29.28
C SER A 140 -4.50 -6.90 29.40
N GLY A 141 -5.23 -7.15 30.50
CA GLY A 141 -6.00 -8.38 30.70
C GLY A 141 -7.18 -8.51 29.72
N LEU A 142 -7.90 -7.42 29.45
CA LEU A 142 -8.98 -7.41 28.46
C LEU A 142 -8.46 -7.58 27.03
N ALA A 143 -7.36 -6.92 26.68
CA ALA A 143 -6.73 -7.09 25.37
C ALA A 143 -6.24 -8.53 25.16
N LYS A 144 -5.66 -9.15 26.19
CA LYS A 144 -5.17 -10.53 26.13
C LYS A 144 -6.32 -11.53 25.96
N THR A 145 -7.44 -11.35 26.68
CA THR A 145 -8.63 -12.22 26.56
C THR A 145 -9.31 -12.10 25.19
N VAL A 146 -9.41 -10.88 24.66
CA VAL A 146 -9.88 -10.65 23.29
C VAL A 146 -8.93 -11.30 22.28
N TYR A 147 -7.63 -11.09 22.40
CA TYR A 147 -6.64 -11.69 21.50
C TYR A 147 -6.72 -13.22 21.50
N THR A 148 -6.79 -13.86 22.67
CA THR A 148 -6.91 -15.33 22.77
C THR A 148 -8.20 -15.89 22.17
N LYS A 149 -9.28 -15.10 22.11
CA LYS A 149 -10.54 -15.52 21.51
C LYS A 149 -10.51 -15.43 19.98
N TYR A 150 -9.86 -14.41 19.43
CA TYR A 150 -9.80 -14.17 17.99
C TYR A 150 -8.61 -14.84 17.30
N GLU A 151 -7.52 -15.12 18.02
CA GLU A 151 -6.34 -15.82 17.50
C GLU A 151 -6.68 -17.15 16.80
N PRO A 152 -7.47 -18.08 17.39
CA PRO A 152 -7.78 -19.34 16.71
C PRO A 152 -8.67 -19.14 15.47
N ALA A 153 -9.65 -18.23 15.52
CA ALA A 153 -10.52 -17.93 14.38
C ALA A 153 -9.76 -17.24 13.23
N ALA A 154 -8.83 -16.35 13.55
CA ALA A 154 -7.94 -15.74 12.58
C ALA A 154 -7.02 -16.80 11.95
N LYS A 155 -6.38 -17.65 12.75
CA LYS A 155 -5.53 -18.75 12.24
C LYS A 155 -6.32 -19.70 11.35
N GLU A 156 -7.54 -20.07 11.72
CA GLU A 156 -8.42 -20.93 10.91
C GLU A 156 -8.74 -20.30 9.55
N LEU A 157 -9.11 -19.02 9.53
CA LEU A 157 -9.32 -18.27 8.29
C LEU A 157 -8.04 -18.22 7.45
N TYR A 158 -6.89 -17.89 8.05
CA TYR A 158 -5.61 -17.89 7.36
C TYR A 158 -5.28 -19.25 6.76
N SER A 159 -5.41 -20.35 7.51
CA SER A 159 -5.15 -21.70 7.01
C SER A 159 -6.05 -22.12 5.86
N LYS A 160 -7.29 -21.63 5.82
CA LYS A 160 -8.21 -21.90 4.69
C LYS A 160 -7.81 -21.16 3.42
N TYR A 161 -7.32 -19.93 3.55
CA TYR A 161 -6.96 -19.08 2.40
C TYR A 161 -5.52 -19.28 1.93
N GLU A 162 -4.62 -19.70 2.81
CA GLU A 162 -3.21 -19.97 2.52
C GLU A 162 -3.00 -20.85 1.27
N PRO A 163 -3.62 -22.04 1.11
CA PRO A 163 -3.40 -22.86 -0.07
C PRO A 163 -3.91 -22.21 -1.36
N VAL A 164 -4.98 -21.41 -1.27
CA VAL A 164 -5.52 -20.66 -2.42
C VAL A 164 -4.54 -19.55 -2.82
N ALA A 165 -4.02 -18.80 -1.84
CA ALA A 165 -3.03 -17.77 -2.07
C ALA A 165 -1.73 -18.34 -2.64
N GLU A 166 -1.24 -19.46 -2.10
CA GLU A 166 -0.07 -20.19 -2.62
C GLU A 166 -0.29 -20.63 -4.08
N GLN A 167 -1.47 -21.18 -4.42
CA GLN A 167 -1.79 -21.62 -5.78
C GLN A 167 -1.83 -20.44 -6.76
N TYR A 168 -2.45 -19.32 -6.38
CA TYR A 168 -2.48 -18.10 -7.20
C TYR A 168 -1.08 -17.53 -7.40
N ALA A 169 -0.29 -17.43 -6.33
CA ALA A 169 1.10 -16.97 -6.41
C ALA A 169 1.94 -17.87 -7.32
N ALA A 170 1.81 -19.20 -7.20
CA ALA A 170 2.48 -20.16 -8.06
C ALA A 170 2.06 -20.02 -9.54
N SER A 171 0.76 -19.86 -9.80
CA SER A 171 0.23 -19.64 -11.16
C SER A 171 0.75 -18.35 -11.78
N ALA A 172 0.68 -17.25 -11.04
CA ALA A 172 1.19 -15.95 -11.48
C ALA A 172 2.70 -16.04 -11.78
N TRP A 173 3.48 -16.67 -10.89
CA TRP A 173 4.91 -16.88 -11.09
C TRP A 173 5.21 -17.73 -12.33
N ARG A 174 4.45 -18.80 -12.60
CA ARG A 174 4.60 -19.60 -13.83
C ARG A 174 4.32 -18.77 -15.07
N SER A 175 3.23 -18.00 -15.07
CA SER A 175 2.89 -17.12 -16.20
C SER A 175 3.98 -16.07 -16.44
N PHE A 176 4.55 -15.50 -15.38
CA PHE A 176 5.64 -14.53 -15.48
C PHE A 176 6.93 -15.16 -16.02
N ASN A 177 7.25 -16.39 -15.65
CA ASN A 177 8.41 -17.12 -16.18
C ASN A 177 8.28 -17.53 -17.65
N ARG A 178 7.11 -17.41 -18.27
CA ARG A 178 6.97 -17.55 -19.74
C ARG A 178 7.58 -16.37 -20.50
N LEU A 179 7.81 -15.23 -19.84
CA LEU A 179 8.45 -14.07 -20.45
C LEU A 179 9.97 -14.29 -20.54
N PRO A 180 10.62 -14.00 -21.69
CA PRO A 180 12.00 -14.41 -21.96
C PRO A 180 13.06 -13.78 -21.04
N LEU A 181 12.77 -12.62 -20.43
CA LEU A 181 13.70 -11.92 -19.54
C LEU A 181 13.57 -12.35 -18.07
N VAL A 182 12.39 -12.83 -17.68
CA VAL A 182 12.05 -13.09 -16.28
C VAL A 182 12.89 -14.22 -15.67
N PRO A 183 13.08 -15.39 -16.32
CA PRO A 183 13.91 -16.46 -15.76
C PRO A 183 15.37 -16.04 -15.57
N ARG A 184 15.92 -15.23 -16.48
CA ARG A 184 17.30 -14.72 -16.38
C ARG A 184 17.46 -13.76 -15.21
N MET A 185 16.51 -12.84 -15.05
CA MET A 185 16.50 -11.92 -13.92
C MET A 185 16.30 -12.69 -12.60
N ALA A 186 15.35 -13.62 -12.55
CA ALA A 186 15.08 -14.45 -11.38
C ALA A 186 16.31 -15.24 -10.93
N GLN A 187 17.05 -15.85 -11.86
CA GLN A 187 18.31 -16.55 -11.54
C GLN A 187 19.39 -15.61 -11.04
N ALA A 188 19.54 -14.41 -11.64
CA ALA A 188 20.54 -13.44 -11.22
C ALA A 188 20.28 -12.90 -9.80
N VAL A 189 19.01 -12.71 -9.43
CA VAL A 189 18.63 -12.14 -8.13
C VAL A 189 18.38 -13.20 -7.06
N SER A 190 18.18 -14.48 -7.43
CA SER A 190 17.85 -15.55 -6.48
C SER A 190 18.86 -15.71 -5.34
N PRO A 191 20.19 -15.70 -5.56
CA PRO A 191 21.15 -15.84 -4.46
C PRO A 191 21.09 -14.67 -3.48
N THR A 192 21.00 -13.44 -4.02
CA THR A 192 20.90 -12.20 -3.24
C THR A 192 19.60 -12.17 -2.43
N ALA A 193 18.47 -12.52 -3.05
CA ALA A 193 17.18 -12.61 -2.38
C ALA A 193 17.20 -13.66 -1.26
N SER A 194 17.81 -14.83 -1.49
CA SER A 194 17.97 -15.88 -0.48
C SER A 194 18.78 -15.38 0.72
N PHE A 195 19.94 -14.76 0.47
CA PHE A 195 20.82 -14.25 1.53
C PHE A 195 20.13 -13.21 2.42
N TYR A 196 19.48 -12.21 1.81
CA TYR A 196 18.80 -11.16 2.59
C TYR A 196 17.56 -11.69 3.31
N THR A 197 16.83 -12.62 2.71
CA THR A 197 15.67 -13.26 3.34
C THR A 197 16.09 -14.07 4.57
N GLU A 198 17.16 -14.85 4.45
CA GLU A 198 17.70 -15.62 5.57
C GLU A 198 18.16 -14.71 6.71
N LYS A 199 18.90 -13.64 6.40
CA LYS A 199 19.33 -12.64 7.38
C LYS A 199 18.15 -11.96 8.09
N TYR A 200 17.10 -11.61 7.36
CA TYR A 200 15.89 -11.05 7.92
C TYR A 200 15.23 -12.04 8.90
N ASN A 201 14.99 -13.28 8.45
CA ASN A 201 14.36 -14.32 9.28
C ASN A 201 15.16 -14.62 10.56
N GLN A 202 16.48 -14.76 10.44
CA GLN A 202 17.38 -14.95 11.58
C GLN A 202 17.30 -13.77 12.56
N THR A 203 17.31 -12.53 12.05
CA THR A 203 17.24 -11.33 12.89
C THR A 203 15.92 -11.26 13.64
N VAL A 204 14.81 -11.55 12.97
CA VAL A 204 13.47 -11.57 13.60
C VAL A 204 13.42 -12.63 14.70
N GLN A 205 13.90 -13.84 14.45
CA GLN A 205 13.92 -14.93 15.45
C GLN A 205 14.79 -14.57 16.66
N VAL A 206 16.06 -14.20 16.45
CA VAL A 206 16.99 -13.84 17.53
C VAL A 206 16.46 -12.66 18.35
N THR A 207 15.83 -11.68 17.70
CA THR A 207 15.30 -10.50 18.38
C THR A 207 14.03 -10.83 19.18
N ALA A 208 13.18 -11.72 18.66
CA ALA A 208 12.03 -12.24 19.38
C ALA A 208 12.44 -13.08 20.60
N GLU A 209 13.45 -13.96 20.46
CA GLU A 209 14.01 -14.76 21.55
C GLU A 209 14.62 -13.90 22.66
N LYS A 210 15.23 -12.77 22.30
CA LYS A 210 15.76 -11.78 23.27
C LYS A 210 14.66 -10.99 24.00
N GLY A 211 13.38 -11.25 23.74
CA GLY A 211 12.25 -10.66 24.47
C GLY A 211 11.76 -9.31 23.92
N TYR A 212 12.21 -8.88 22.74
CA TYR A 212 11.69 -7.67 22.09
C TYR A 212 10.31 -7.95 21.51
N LYS A 213 9.27 -7.45 22.20
CA LYS A 213 7.85 -7.67 21.86
C LYS A 213 7.44 -7.28 20.43
N LEU A 214 8.15 -6.36 19.77
CA LEU A 214 7.84 -5.98 18.39
C LEU A 214 8.31 -7.03 17.37
N ALA A 215 9.41 -7.72 17.65
CA ALA A 215 9.95 -8.72 16.73
C ALA A 215 9.06 -9.96 16.64
N SER A 216 8.35 -10.32 17.71
CA SER A 216 7.38 -11.44 17.69
C SER A 216 6.16 -11.18 16.79
N TYR A 217 5.93 -9.94 16.34
CA TYR A 217 4.88 -9.61 15.37
C TYR A 217 5.40 -9.49 13.93
N LEU A 218 6.71 -9.57 13.72
CA LEU A 218 7.28 -9.51 12.37
C LEU A 218 7.12 -10.88 11.69
N PRO A 219 6.56 -10.92 10.46
CA PRO A 219 6.32 -12.19 9.78
C PRO A 219 7.62 -12.78 9.27
N LEU A 220 7.85 -14.07 9.50
CA LEU A 220 8.94 -14.79 8.87
C LEU A 220 8.60 -15.11 7.41
N VAL A 221 9.58 -15.00 6.52
CA VAL A 221 9.43 -15.37 5.13
C VAL A 221 9.54 -16.89 5.00
N PRO A 222 8.54 -17.60 4.46
CA PRO A 222 8.52 -19.07 4.41
C PRO A 222 9.37 -19.60 3.24
N THR A 223 10.69 -19.55 3.38
CA THR A 223 11.66 -19.94 2.34
C THR A 223 11.51 -21.39 1.88
N ASP A 224 11.23 -22.32 2.81
CA ASP A 224 11.07 -23.74 2.49
C ASP A 224 9.86 -24.00 1.58
N LYS A 225 8.75 -23.31 1.86
CA LYS A 225 7.54 -23.39 1.04
C LYS A 225 7.76 -22.82 -0.34
N ILE A 226 8.42 -21.66 -0.43
CA ILE A 226 8.76 -21.01 -1.71
C ILE A 226 9.67 -21.95 -2.52
N ALA A 227 10.71 -22.51 -1.92
CA ALA A 227 11.62 -23.45 -2.59
C ALA A 227 10.87 -24.70 -3.09
N LYS A 228 9.91 -25.22 -2.31
CA LYS A 228 9.06 -26.35 -2.71
C LYS A 228 8.18 -26.03 -3.92
N VAL A 229 7.52 -24.88 -3.93
CA VAL A 229 6.67 -24.45 -5.07
C VAL A 229 7.51 -24.23 -6.33
N LEU A 230 8.71 -23.67 -6.19
CA LEU A 230 9.63 -23.44 -7.31
C LEU A 230 10.21 -24.75 -7.86
N SER A 231 10.62 -25.67 -7.02
CA SER A 231 11.16 -26.97 -7.45
C SER A 231 10.10 -27.87 -8.10
N SER A 232 8.86 -27.81 -7.61
CA SER A 232 7.72 -28.53 -8.20
C SER A 232 7.34 -28.05 -9.60
N SER A 233 7.90 -26.93 -10.06
CA SER A 233 7.66 -26.39 -11.41
C SER A 233 8.68 -26.87 -12.47
N LYS A 234 9.70 -27.64 -12.07
CA LYS A 234 10.81 -28.06 -12.95
C LYS A 234 10.61 -29.42 -13.62
N VAL A 235 9.52 -30.14 -13.36
CA VAL A 235 9.28 -31.49 -13.90
C VAL A 235 8.07 -31.49 -14.84
N GLU A 236 8.34 -31.29 -16.13
CA GLU A 236 7.62 -31.93 -17.24
C GLU A 236 8.49 -31.83 -18.51
N PRO A 237 9.34 -32.83 -18.81
CA PRO A 237 9.75 -33.08 -20.18
C PRO A 237 8.64 -33.91 -20.84
N VAL A 238 7.95 -33.30 -21.80
CA VAL A 238 7.05 -34.02 -22.71
C VAL A 238 7.92 -34.90 -23.59
N ALA A 239 7.78 -36.22 -23.42
CA ALA A 239 8.27 -37.24 -24.35
C ALA A 239 7.35 -37.34 -25.56
#